data_AF-A0A976ISK2-F1
#
_entry.id   AF-A0A976ISK2-F1
#
_cell.length_a   1.000
_cell.length_b   1.000
_cell.length_c   1.000
_cell.angle_alpha   90.00
_cell.angle_beta   90.00
_cell.angle_gamma   90.00
#
_symmetry.space_group_name_H-M   'P 1'
#
loop_
_entity.id
_entity.type
_entity.pdbx_description
1 polymer ?
#
loop_
_entity_poly.entity_id
_entity_poly.type
_entity_poly.pdbx_seq_one_letter_code
_entity_poly.pdbx_strand_id
1 'polypeptide(L)' 'MNKRKRNITLSPENNEQLEKLSAMTEFSVSSIIDSAITEFLQREREELILTGDCIRKVYRFPNNQTT' A
#
# COMPACT_ATOMS: atom_id res chain seq x y z
N MET A 1 20.96 -8.05 -4.58
CA MET A 1 19.52 -7.71 -4.70
C MET A 1 19.37 -6.60 -5.74
N ASN A 2 18.79 -6.89 -6.92
CA ASN A 2 18.52 -5.86 -7.92
C ASN A 2 17.36 -4.97 -7.43
N LYS A 3 17.67 -3.77 -6.90
CA LYS A 3 16.65 -2.76 -6.60
C LYS A 3 16.13 -2.19 -7.92
N ARG A 4 15.06 -2.76 -8.47
CA ARG A 4 14.34 -2.15 -9.60
C ARG A 4 13.77 -0.81 -9.12
N LYS A 5 14.15 0.29 -9.78
CA LYS A 5 13.52 1.60 -9.54
C LYS A 5 12.05 1.49 -9.96
N ARG A 6 11.14 1.82 -9.04
CA ARG A 6 9.70 1.88 -9.30
C ARG A 6 9.29 3.34 -9.39
N ASN A 7 8.62 3.72 -10.47
CA ASN A 7 7.99 5.04 -10.57
C ASN A 7 6.56 4.89 -10.07
N ILE A 8 6.25 5.54 -8.95
CA ILE A 8 4.93 5.52 -8.32
C ILE A 8 4.38 6.94 -8.40
N THR A 9 3.17 7.09 -8.93
CA THR A 9 2.45 8.36 -8.91
C THR A 9 1.41 8.31 -7.80
N LEU A 10 1.48 9.28 -6.89
CA LEU A 10 0.53 9.45 -5.80
C LEU A 10 -0.31 10.69 -6.07
N SER A 11 -1.53 10.73 -5.51
CA SER A 11 -2.30 11.96 -5.46
C SER A 11 -1.54 13.02 -4.64
N PRO A 12 -1.75 14.32 -4.91
CA PRO A 12 -1.10 15.39 -4.15
C PRO A 12 -1.36 15.29 -2.63
N GLU A 13 -2.59 14.93 -2.24
CA GLU A 13 -2.99 14.73 -0.85
C GLU A 13 -2.20 13.60 -0.17
N ASN A 14 -2.11 12.42 -0.83
CA ASN A 14 -1.36 11.30 -0.29
C ASN A 14 0.14 11.62 -0.19
N ASN A 15 0.67 12.40 -1.14
CA ASN A 15 2.06 12.84 -1.10
C ASN A 15 2.32 13.77 0.10
N GLU A 16 1.44 14.73 0.36
CA GLU A 16 1.55 15.62 1.53
C GLU A 16 1.50 14.83 2.85
N GLN A 17 0.60 13.86 2.96
CA GLN A 17 0.51 12.99 4.14
C GLN A 17 1.77 12.14 4.34
N LEU A 18 2.35 11.61 3.25
CA LEU A 18 3.58 10.84 3.29
C LEU A 18 4.80 11.67 3.72
N GLU A 19 4.91 12.90 3.24
CA GLU A 19 5.97 13.83 3.66
C GLU A 19 5.85 14.18 5.16
N LYS A 20 4.64 14.43 5.65
CA LYS A 20 4.39 14.65 7.08
C LYS A 20 4.79 13.42 7.92
N LEU A 21 4.44 12.23 7.46
CA LEU A 21 4.78 10.98 8.14
C LEU A 21 6.30 10.74 8.14
N SER A 22 6.98 11.05 7.03
CA SER A 22 8.43 11.01 6.92
C SER A 22 9.11 11.94 7.93
N ALA A 23 8.62 13.18 8.06
CA ALA A 23 9.14 14.14 9.03
C ALA A 23 8.91 13.69 10.49
N MET A 24 7.75 13.10 10.80
CA MET A 24 7.41 12.65 12.16
C MET A 24 8.19 11.42 12.60
N THR A 25 8.56 10.54 11.67
CA THR A 25 9.16 9.24 11.97
C THR A 25 10.65 9.18 11.68
N GLU A 26 11.20 10.24 11.06
CA GLU A 26 12.58 10.32 10.56
C GLU A 26 12.94 9.22 9.53
N PHE A 27 11.94 8.47 9.04
CA PHE A 27 12.12 7.51 7.95
C PHE A 27 12.00 8.20 6.60
N SER A 28 12.79 7.75 5.62
CA SER A 28 12.62 8.21 4.24
C SER A 28 11.27 7.80 3.67
N VAL A 29 10.68 8.65 2.83
CA VAL A 29 9.44 8.35 2.08
C VAL A 29 9.55 7.00 1.36
N SER A 30 10.71 6.68 0.78
CA SER A 30 10.93 5.40 0.09
C SER A 30 10.82 4.21 1.05
N SER A 31 11.38 4.31 2.26
CA SER A 31 11.30 3.27 3.28
C SER A 31 9.87 3.03 3.75
N ILE A 32 9.10 4.12 3.92
CA ILE A 32 7.69 4.05 4.31
C ILE A 32 6.87 3.34 3.23
N ILE A 33 7.06 3.73 1.96
CA ILE A 33 6.37 3.10 0.83
C ILE A 33 6.75 1.62 0.71
N ASP A 34 8.04 1.28 0.83
CA ASP A 34 8.49 -0.10 0.77
C ASP A 34 7.89 -0.95 1.90
N SER A 35 7.81 -0.40 3.11
CA SER A 35 7.18 -1.05 4.27
C SER A 35 5.68 -1.26 4.03
N ALA A 36 4.95 -0.24 3.60
CA ALA A 36 3.53 -0.32 3.32
C ALA A 36 3.21 -1.35 2.21
N ILE A 37 4.03 -1.40 1.16
CA ILE A 37 3.89 -2.42 0.10
C ILE A 37 4.18 -3.82 0.65
N THR A 38 5.21 -3.95 1.48
CA THR A 38 5.58 -5.25 2.07
C THR A 38 4.47 -5.76 2.98
N GLU A 39 3.95 -4.93 3.88
CA GLU A 39 2.78 -5.26 4.69
C GLU A 39 1.58 -5.58 3.79
N PHE A 40 1.38 -4.83 2.71
CA PHE A 40 0.29 -5.07 1.79
C PHE A 40 0.30 -6.47 1.19
N LEU A 41 1.47 -6.93 0.76
CA LEU A 41 1.66 -8.21 0.10
C LEU A 41 1.75 -9.39 1.08
N GLN A 42 2.25 -9.18 2.29
CA GLN A 42 2.48 -10.26 3.27
C GLN A 42 1.30 -10.49 4.20
N ARG A 43 0.51 -9.46 4.48
CA ARG A 43 -0.64 -9.57 5.38
C ARG A 43 -1.75 -10.36 4.70
N GLU A 44 -2.13 -11.49 5.29
CA GLU A 44 -3.31 -12.25 4.87
C GLU A 44 -4.56 -11.38 5.03
N ARG A 45 -5.45 -11.42 4.03
CA ARG A 45 -6.67 -10.60 4.00
C ARG A 45 -7.82 -11.45 3.50
N GLU A 46 -8.98 -11.27 4.09
CA GLU A 46 -10.23 -11.87 3.61
C GLU A 46 -10.73 -11.16 2.35
N GLU A 47 -10.52 -9.85 2.25
CA GLU A 47 -10.95 -9.05 1.11
C GLU A 47 -10.03 -7.86 0.78
N LEU A 48 -10.04 -7.46 -0.49
CA LEU A 48 -9.41 -6.26 -1.04
C LEU A 48 -10.50 -5.31 -1.55
N ILE A 49 -10.59 -4.13 -0.95
CA ILE A 49 -11.52 -3.06 -1.34
C ILE A 49 -10.75 -2.05 -2.20
N LEU A 50 -11.18 -1.87 -3.45
CA LEU A 50 -10.69 -0.82 -4.33
C LEU A 50 -11.77 0.26 -4.47
N THR A 51 -11.43 1.50 -4.12
CA THR A 51 -12.31 2.67 -4.21
C THR A 51 -11.71 3.73 -5.12
N GLY A 52 -12.50 4.21 -6.08
CA GLY A 52 -12.16 5.33 -6.96
C GLY A 52 -13.36 5.76 -7.80
N ASP A 53 -13.44 7.03 -8.18
CA ASP A 53 -14.48 7.60 -9.06
C ASP A 53 -15.92 7.13 -8.78
N CYS A 54 -16.34 7.17 -7.51
CA CYS A 54 -17.65 6.73 -7.03
C CYS A 54 -17.95 5.23 -7.16
N ILE A 55 -16.96 4.42 -7.54
CA ILE A 55 -17.07 2.96 -7.66
C ILE A 55 -16.30 2.31 -6.51
N ARG A 56 -16.99 1.44 -5.76
CA ARG A 56 -16.40 0.54 -4.77
C ARG A 56 -16.44 -0.89 -5.31
N LYS A 57 -15.27 -1.48 -5.55
CA LYS A 57 -15.14 -2.92 -5.87
C LYS A 57 -14.55 -3.66 -4.68
N VAL A 58 -15.18 -4.76 -4.30
CA VAL A 58 -14.73 -5.65 -3.23
C VAL A 58 -14.35 -6.99 -3.84
N TYR A 59 -13.08 -7.39 -3.70
CA TYR A 59 -12.57 -8.69 -4.09
C TYR A 59 -12.39 -9.53 -2.84
N ARG A 60 -13.17 -10.59 -2.69
CA ARG A 60 -12.96 -11.56 -1.60
C ARG A 60 -11.96 -12.59 -2.07
N PHE A 61 -10.91 -12.79 -1.30
CA PHE A 61 -9.97 -13.86 -1.59
C PHE A 61 -10.62 -15.19 -1.21
N PRO A 62 -10.41 -16.26 -2.00
CA PRO A 62 -10.86 -17.58 -1.59
C PRO A 62 -10.15 -17.92 -0.28
N ASN A 63 -10.91 -18.11 0.80
CA ASN A 63 -10.34 -18.67 2.02
C ASN A 63 -9.75 -20.03 1.66
N ASN A 64 -8.45 -20.21 1.88
CA ASN A 64 -7.86 -21.54 1.93
C ASN A 64 -8.36 -22.25 3.20
N GLN A 65 -9.65 -22.57 3.27
CA GLN A 65 -10.14 -23.61 4.16
C GLN A 65 -9.75 -24.95 3.55
N THR A 66 -8.46 -25.29 3.66
CA THR A 66 -8.03 -26.69 3.59
C THR A 66 -8.72 -27.44 4.73
N THR A 67 -9.63 -28.32 4.33
CA THR A 67 -10.26 -29.35 5.16
C THR A 67 -9.25 -30.44 5.51
#